data_AF-A0A8T7H2Y7-F1
#
_entry.id   AF-A0A8T7H2Y7-F1
#
_cell.length_a   1.000
_cell.length_b   1.000
_cell.length_c   1.000
_cell.angle_alpha   90.00
_cell.angle_beta   90.00
_cell.angle_gamma   90.00
#
_symmetry.space_group_name_H-M   'P 1'
#
loop_
_entity.id
_entity.type
_entity.pdbx_description
1 polymer ?
#
loop_
_entity_poly.entity_id
_entity_poly.type
_entity_poly.pdbx_seq_one_letter_code
_entity_poly.pdbx_strand_id
1 'polypeptide(L)'
;MLGLTLGDAIEHLYRYGKLEDSIVKALSVGSRARLLRVLEVLEGEGVVQRAEEAYVLVDPLRGLEVLNSLRCVDVSRLTRFIEWSDFEEFVARVLSEEGYRVFRDVRRTSISRFQIDVLGLDPSRGIGLVVECKRWQRVLSSMSRLAEAARSHVERTRKLVRVCEWVAVSMPELRRVRELLPVIVTLAQPSIPIVEGVPIVSVATLRDFARNAEDYAEELEAVRIENRCWVRGGSTCGST
;
A
#
# COMPACT_ATOMS: atom_id res chain seq x y z
N MET A 1 -22.76 -33.41 -8.24
CA MET A 1 -21.46 -32.71 -8.30
C MET A 1 -21.76 -31.22 -8.29
N LEU A 2 -21.41 -30.50 -7.23
CA LEU A 2 -21.50 -29.03 -7.25
C LEU A 2 -20.46 -28.55 -8.28
N GLY A 3 -20.92 -27.94 -9.37
CA GLY A 3 -20.03 -27.40 -10.40
C GLY A 3 -19.26 -26.19 -9.89
N LEU A 4 -18.04 -25.99 -10.39
CA LEU A 4 -17.23 -24.81 -10.11
C LEU A 4 -18.04 -23.53 -10.40
N THR A 5 -17.99 -22.57 -9.48
CA THR A 5 -18.63 -21.27 -9.59
C THR A 5 -17.66 -20.19 -10.08
N LEU A 6 -18.17 -19.01 -10.44
CA LEU A 6 -17.34 -17.83 -10.69
C LEU A 6 -16.42 -17.51 -9.49
N GLY A 7 -16.97 -17.58 -8.27
CA GLY A 7 -16.22 -17.31 -7.05
C GLY A 7 -15.08 -18.29 -6.85
N ASP A 8 -15.29 -19.58 -7.15
CA ASP A 8 -14.24 -20.59 -7.03
C ASP A 8 -13.10 -20.35 -8.03
N ALA A 9 -13.41 -19.92 -9.25
CA ALA A 9 -12.41 -19.59 -10.27
C ALA A 9 -11.58 -18.35 -9.89
N ILE A 10 -12.22 -17.31 -9.36
CA ILE A 10 -11.51 -16.11 -8.88
C ILE A 10 -10.68 -16.44 -7.63
N GLU A 11 -11.20 -17.25 -6.70
CA GLU A 11 -10.43 -17.71 -5.55
C GLU A 11 -9.21 -18.55 -5.99
N HIS A 12 -9.36 -19.39 -7.02
CA HIS A 12 -8.27 -20.15 -7.61
C HIS A 12 -7.20 -19.22 -8.21
N LEU A 13 -7.61 -18.21 -8.99
CA LEU A 13 -6.70 -17.20 -9.54
C LEU A 13 -5.86 -16.52 -8.46
N TYR A 14 -6.47 -16.09 -7.36
CA TYR A 14 -5.76 -15.46 -6.24
C TYR A 14 -4.88 -16.44 -5.48
N ARG A 15 -5.33 -17.68 -5.27
CA ARG A 15 -4.58 -18.68 -4.51
C ARG A 15 -3.33 -19.16 -5.24
N TYR A 16 -3.41 -19.33 -6.56
CA TYR A 16 -2.33 -19.93 -7.36
C TYR A 16 -1.61 -18.93 -8.27
N GLY A 17 -2.05 -17.66 -8.29
CA GLY A 17 -1.51 -16.61 -9.15
C GLY A 17 -1.83 -16.79 -10.63
N LYS A 18 -2.63 -17.80 -10.99
CA LYS A 18 -3.01 -18.10 -12.37
C LYS A 18 -4.33 -18.84 -12.45
N LEU A 19 -4.96 -18.79 -13.62
CA LEU A 19 -6.18 -19.51 -13.94
C LEU A 19 -6.05 -20.14 -15.32
N GLU A 20 -5.86 -21.45 -15.38
CA GLU A 20 -5.72 -22.22 -16.61
C GLU A 20 -7.04 -22.34 -17.38
N ASP A 21 -6.95 -22.40 -18.71
CA ASP A 21 -8.10 -22.54 -19.60
C ASP A 21 -8.92 -23.80 -19.32
N SER A 22 -8.29 -24.86 -18.83
CA SER A 22 -8.96 -26.11 -18.43
C SER A 22 -9.97 -25.87 -17.30
N ILE A 23 -9.64 -25.00 -16.34
CA ILE A 23 -10.53 -24.61 -15.23
C ILE A 23 -11.68 -23.76 -15.76
N VAL A 24 -11.38 -22.81 -16.65
CA VAL A 24 -12.40 -21.98 -17.32
C VAL A 24 -13.39 -22.84 -18.10
N LYS A 25 -12.90 -23.88 -18.80
CA LYS A 25 -13.72 -24.82 -19.58
C LYS A 25 -14.60 -25.71 -18.71
N ALA A 26 -14.16 -26.04 -17.48
CA ALA A 26 -14.91 -26.87 -16.53
C ALA A 26 -16.11 -26.15 -15.86
N LEU A 27 -16.21 -24.83 -15.98
CA LEU A 27 -17.34 -24.05 -15.48
C LEU A 27 -18.62 -24.31 -16.28
N SER A 28 -19.78 -24.15 -15.62
CA SER A 28 -21.06 -24.11 -16.31
C SER A 28 -21.08 -22.98 -17.36
N VAL A 29 -21.88 -23.12 -18.43
CA VAL A 29 -21.96 -22.13 -19.52
C VAL A 29 -22.22 -20.71 -18.99
N GLY A 30 -23.13 -20.57 -18.02
CA GLY A 30 -23.45 -19.28 -17.38
C GLY A 30 -22.30 -18.71 -16.55
N SER A 31 -21.64 -19.52 -15.72
CA SER A 31 -20.48 -19.10 -14.92
C SER A 31 -19.30 -18.72 -15.80
N ARG A 32 -19.03 -19.50 -16.85
CA ARG A 32 -17.97 -19.25 -17.82
C ARG A 32 -18.16 -17.91 -18.54
N ALA A 33 -19.37 -17.64 -19.04
CA ALA A 33 -19.66 -16.37 -19.72
C ALA A 33 -19.49 -15.15 -18.78
N ARG A 34 -19.84 -15.29 -17.50
CA ARG A 34 -19.60 -14.24 -16.49
C ARG A 34 -18.12 -14.06 -16.21
N LEU A 35 -17.39 -15.16 -16.02
CA LEU A 35 -15.95 -15.12 -15.75
C LEU A 35 -15.18 -14.44 -16.88
N LEU A 36 -15.47 -14.77 -18.14
CA LEU A 36 -14.78 -14.17 -19.29
C LEU A 36 -14.96 -12.65 -19.34
N ARG A 37 -16.16 -12.13 -19.04
CA ARG A 37 -16.37 -10.68 -18.92
C ARG A 37 -15.59 -10.05 -17.77
N VAL A 38 -15.49 -10.75 -16.63
CA VAL A 38 -14.67 -10.27 -15.52
C VAL A 38 -13.20 -10.25 -15.91
N LEU A 39 -12.69 -11.32 -16.54
CA LEU A 39 -11.30 -11.41 -16.98
C LEU A 39 -10.96 -10.34 -18.03
N GLU A 40 -11.86 -10.02 -18.95
CA GLU A 40 -11.69 -8.92 -19.90
C GLU A 40 -11.50 -7.56 -19.19
N VAL A 41 -12.32 -7.27 -18.17
CA VAL A 41 -12.16 -6.06 -17.35
C VAL A 41 -10.85 -6.10 -16.57
N LEU A 42 -10.52 -7.24 -15.94
CA LEU A 42 -9.27 -7.39 -15.18
C LEU A 42 -8.04 -7.22 -16.09
N GLU A 43 -8.09 -7.71 -17.32
CA GLU A 43 -7.00 -7.56 -18.29
C GLU A 43 -6.87 -6.10 -18.74
N GLY A 44 -7.99 -5.42 -19.05
CA GLY A 44 -8.00 -4.00 -19.38
C GLY A 44 -7.49 -3.08 -18.26
N GLU A 45 -7.71 -3.49 -17.01
CA GLU A 45 -7.20 -2.80 -15.81
C GLU A 45 -5.77 -3.20 -15.43
N GLY A 46 -5.13 -4.07 -16.22
CA GLY A 46 -3.77 -4.57 -15.95
C GLY A 46 -3.66 -5.45 -14.71
N VAL A 47 -4.78 -6.01 -14.21
CA VAL A 47 -4.82 -6.92 -13.06
C VAL A 47 -4.38 -8.33 -13.43
N VAL A 48 -4.76 -8.78 -14.63
CA VAL A 48 -4.33 -10.07 -15.19
C VAL A 48 -3.66 -9.85 -16.53
N GLN A 49 -2.78 -10.78 -16.89
CA GLN A 49 -2.21 -10.87 -18.23
C GLN A 49 -2.55 -12.21 -18.86
N ARG A 50 -2.88 -12.19 -20.15
CA ARG A 50 -3.05 -13.42 -20.92
C ARG A 50 -1.69 -14.06 -21.20
N ALA A 51 -1.54 -15.32 -20.78
CA ALA A 51 -0.50 -16.25 -21.22
C ALA A 51 -1.11 -17.30 -22.16
N GLU A 52 -0.30 -18.11 -22.85
CA GLU A 52 -0.78 -19.05 -23.90
C GLU A 52 -2.04 -19.83 -23.50
N GLU A 53 -2.03 -20.49 -22.33
CA GLU A 53 -3.14 -21.33 -21.84
C GLU A 53 -3.67 -20.93 -20.45
N ALA A 54 -3.41 -19.70 -20.00
CA ALA A 54 -3.83 -19.22 -18.69
C ALA A 54 -4.00 -17.71 -18.63
N TYR A 55 -4.70 -17.24 -17.61
CA TYR A 55 -4.61 -15.86 -17.12
C TYR A 55 -3.67 -15.84 -15.92
N VAL A 56 -2.72 -14.91 -15.89
CA VAL A 56 -1.76 -14.75 -14.78
C VAL A 56 -2.13 -13.50 -14.00
N LEU A 57 -2.27 -13.62 -12.69
CA LEU A 57 -2.54 -12.49 -11.80
C LEU A 57 -1.25 -11.70 -11.61
N VAL A 58 -1.29 -10.41 -11.96
CA VAL A 58 -0.11 -9.53 -11.87
C VAL A 58 -0.27 -8.42 -10.84
N ASP A 59 -1.50 -8.02 -10.52
CA ASP A 59 -1.78 -6.97 -9.53
C ASP A 59 -2.94 -7.37 -8.61
N PRO A 60 -2.66 -8.20 -7.59
CA PRO A 60 -3.70 -8.76 -6.73
C PRO A 60 -4.53 -7.70 -6.00
N LEU A 61 -3.94 -6.60 -5.52
CA LEU A 61 -4.68 -5.58 -4.77
C LEU A 61 -5.53 -4.70 -5.68
N ARG A 62 -5.06 -4.29 -6.85
CA ARG A 62 -5.95 -3.61 -7.83
C ARG A 62 -7.08 -4.52 -8.24
N GLY A 63 -6.81 -5.82 -8.38
CA GLY A 63 -7.86 -6.81 -8.59
C GLY A 63 -8.92 -6.80 -7.51
N LEU A 64 -8.57 -6.60 -6.23
CA LEU A 64 -9.56 -6.48 -5.15
C LEU A 64 -10.44 -5.24 -5.35
N GLU A 65 -9.86 -4.11 -5.73
CA GLU A 65 -10.61 -2.86 -6.00
C GLU A 65 -11.59 -3.05 -7.17
N VAL A 66 -11.11 -3.59 -8.29
CA VAL A 66 -11.90 -3.83 -9.50
C VAL A 66 -13.01 -4.85 -9.20
N LEU A 67 -12.70 -5.99 -8.60
CA LEU A 67 -13.69 -7.01 -8.25
C LEU A 67 -14.74 -6.50 -7.26
N ASN A 68 -14.34 -5.64 -6.31
CA ASN A 68 -15.26 -5.00 -5.38
C ASN A 68 -16.21 -4.03 -6.09
N SER A 69 -15.71 -3.24 -7.06
CA SER A 69 -16.56 -2.37 -7.87
C SER A 69 -17.56 -3.13 -8.75
N LEU A 70 -17.16 -4.30 -9.26
CA LEU A 70 -18.01 -5.19 -10.06
C LEU A 70 -19.05 -5.94 -9.23
N ARG A 71 -18.86 -6.00 -7.90
CA ARG A 71 -19.72 -6.71 -6.93
C ARG A 71 -19.98 -8.17 -7.34
N CYS A 72 -19.02 -8.81 -7.99
CA CYS A 72 -19.18 -10.15 -8.55
C CYS A 72 -18.73 -11.26 -7.59
N VAL A 73 -17.89 -10.94 -6.61
CA VAL A 73 -17.37 -11.86 -5.59
C VAL A 73 -17.19 -11.14 -4.26
N ASP A 74 -17.18 -11.91 -3.16
CA ASP A 74 -16.79 -11.40 -1.85
C ASP A 74 -15.26 -11.29 -1.76
N VAL A 75 -14.73 -10.09 -1.99
CA VAL A 75 -13.29 -9.82 -1.98
C VAL A 75 -12.64 -10.01 -0.61
N SER A 76 -13.40 -10.00 0.48
CA SER A 76 -12.86 -10.23 1.82
C SER A 76 -12.19 -11.60 1.93
N ARG A 77 -12.70 -12.60 1.19
CA ARG A 77 -12.14 -13.94 1.13
C ARG A 77 -10.79 -13.99 0.41
N LEU A 78 -10.54 -13.07 -0.52
CA LEU A 78 -9.35 -13.05 -1.37
C LEU A 78 -8.16 -12.40 -0.66
N THR A 79 -8.40 -11.52 0.32
CA THR A 79 -7.36 -10.80 1.07
C THR A 79 -6.32 -11.73 1.74
N ARG A 80 -6.67 -13.00 2.00
CA ARG A 80 -5.79 -14.04 2.56
C ARG A 80 -4.69 -14.54 1.63
N PHE A 81 -4.83 -14.27 0.33
CA PHE A 81 -3.85 -14.66 -0.68
C PHE A 81 -2.96 -13.49 -1.11
N ILE A 82 -3.10 -12.33 -0.46
CA ILE A 82 -2.29 -11.15 -0.76
C ILE A 82 -0.92 -11.29 -0.11
N GLU A 83 0.14 -11.32 -0.92
CA GLU A 83 1.49 -11.35 -0.39
C GLU A 83 1.91 -9.99 0.19
N TRP A 84 2.90 -10.04 1.08
CA TRP A 84 3.39 -8.83 1.74
C TRP A 84 3.99 -7.85 0.73
N SER A 85 4.75 -8.38 -0.24
CA SER A 85 5.33 -7.62 -1.33
C SER A 85 4.28 -6.92 -2.19
N ASP A 86 3.17 -7.61 -2.50
CA ASP A 86 2.09 -7.05 -3.31
C ASP A 86 1.45 -5.86 -2.59
N PHE A 87 1.30 -5.98 -1.27
CA PHE A 87 0.74 -4.91 -0.47
C PHE A 87 1.65 -3.68 -0.44
N GLU A 88 2.95 -3.84 -0.20
CA GLU A 88 3.91 -2.73 -0.26
C GLU A 88 3.96 -2.09 -1.64
N GLU A 89 3.88 -2.88 -2.71
CA GLU A 89 3.84 -2.42 -4.09
C GLU A 89 2.60 -1.57 -4.38
N PHE A 90 1.44 -2.05 -3.94
CA PHE A 90 0.18 -1.31 -4.05
C PHE A 90 0.26 0.04 -3.35
N VAL A 91 0.72 0.07 -2.09
CA VAL A 91 0.89 1.32 -1.32
C VAL A 91 1.83 2.27 -2.06
N ALA A 92 2.96 1.75 -2.55
CA ALA A 92 3.92 2.54 -3.29
C ALA A 92 3.34 3.12 -4.59
N ARG A 93 2.53 2.36 -5.31
CA ARG A 93 1.84 2.85 -6.51
C ARG A 93 0.85 3.95 -6.18
N VAL A 94 -0.03 3.75 -5.20
CA VAL A 94 -1.03 4.76 -4.80
C VAL A 94 -0.35 6.07 -4.43
N LEU A 95 0.73 6.02 -3.64
CA LEU A 95 1.50 7.22 -3.32
C LEU A 95 2.13 7.87 -4.57
N SER A 96 2.68 7.06 -5.48
CA SER A 96 3.28 7.58 -6.72
C SER A 96 2.24 8.26 -7.62
N GLU A 97 1.03 7.70 -7.71
CA GLU A 97 -0.09 8.27 -8.47
C GLU A 97 -0.61 9.58 -7.84
N GLU A 98 -0.53 9.74 -6.52
CA GLU A 98 -0.82 11.01 -5.83
C GLU A 98 0.39 11.98 -5.82
N GLY A 99 1.44 11.70 -6.60
CA GLY A 99 2.55 12.63 -6.85
C GLY A 99 3.75 12.50 -5.90
N TYR A 100 3.74 11.53 -4.98
CA TYR A 100 4.89 11.29 -4.10
C TYR A 100 6.06 10.67 -4.86
N ARG A 101 7.29 11.05 -4.50
CA ARG A 101 8.49 10.28 -4.83
C ARG A 101 8.62 9.12 -3.85
N VAL A 102 8.49 7.90 -4.35
CA VAL A 102 8.40 6.70 -3.51
C VAL A 102 9.67 5.86 -3.51
N PHE A 103 10.01 5.33 -2.33
CA PHE A 103 11.08 4.37 -2.06
C PHE A 103 10.50 3.20 -1.23
N ARG A 104 10.83 1.95 -1.59
CA ARG A 104 10.43 0.74 -0.86
C ARG A 104 11.62 0.09 -0.15
N ASP A 105 11.36 -0.71 0.89
CA ASP A 105 12.37 -1.41 1.70
C ASP A 105 13.53 -0.50 2.13
N VAL A 106 13.19 0.67 2.68
CA VAL A 106 14.19 1.64 3.14
C VAL A 106 14.82 1.14 4.42
N ARG A 107 15.93 0.42 4.26
CA ARG A 107 16.61 -0.30 5.33
C ARG A 107 17.98 0.26 5.66
N ARG A 108 18.32 0.24 6.95
CA ARG A 108 19.66 0.50 7.46
C ARG A 108 20.05 -0.59 8.44
N THR A 109 21.23 -1.18 8.21
CA THR A 109 21.77 -2.27 9.03
C THR A 109 22.86 -1.81 10.00
N SER A 110 23.44 -0.63 9.76
CA SER A 110 24.53 -0.02 10.53
C SER A 110 24.11 1.30 11.20
N ILE A 111 24.76 1.63 12.33
CA ILE A 111 24.57 2.84 13.17
C ILE A 111 23.19 2.90 13.85
N SER A 112 22.11 2.85 13.08
CA SER A 112 20.75 2.75 13.58
C SER A 112 19.96 1.76 12.73
N ARG A 113 19.62 0.61 13.33
CA ARG A 113 18.85 -0.43 12.64
C ARG A 113 17.38 -0.05 12.56
N PHE A 114 16.89 0.05 11.33
CA PHE A 114 15.48 0.20 11.00
C PHE A 114 15.20 -0.30 9.58
N GLN A 115 13.93 -0.59 9.34
CA GLN A 115 13.34 -0.85 8.04
C GLN A 115 12.03 -0.06 7.98
N ILE A 116 11.80 0.60 6.86
CA ILE A 116 10.54 1.27 6.54
C ILE A 116 10.05 0.63 5.24
N ASP A 117 8.83 0.09 5.28
CA ASP A 117 8.26 -0.65 4.16
C ASP A 117 8.13 0.25 2.93
N VAL A 118 7.51 1.43 3.10
CA VAL A 118 7.34 2.43 2.05
C VAL A 118 7.60 3.84 2.59
N LEU A 119 8.40 4.62 1.86
CA LEU A 119 8.63 6.03 2.11
C LEU A 119 8.13 6.83 0.90
N GLY A 120 7.09 7.64 1.09
CA GLY A 120 6.61 8.60 0.11
C GLY A 120 7.07 10.01 0.49
N LEU A 121 7.74 10.72 -0.41
CA LEU A 121 8.16 12.10 -0.19
C LEU A 121 7.40 13.04 -1.13
N ASP A 122 6.78 14.08 -0.60
CA ASP A 122 6.20 15.17 -1.37
C ASP A 122 6.97 16.48 -1.08
N PRO A 123 7.99 16.80 -1.88
CA PRO A 123 8.74 18.05 -1.77
C PRO A 123 7.92 19.32 -1.98
N SER A 124 6.76 19.25 -2.65
CA SER A 124 5.94 20.43 -2.97
C SER A 124 5.14 20.89 -1.77
N ARG A 125 4.62 19.93 -1.00
CA ARG A 125 3.92 20.13 0.28
C ARG A 125 4.86 20.15 1.47
N GLY A 126 6.08 19.64 1.30
CA GLY A 126 7.07 19.56 2.37
C GLY A 126 6.74 18.49 3.42
N ILE A 127 5.98 17.46 3.03
CA ILE A 127 5.59 16.33 3.90
C ILE A 127 6.13 15.01 3.35
N GLY A 128 6.53 14.10 4.23
CA GLY A 128 6.87 12.73 3.87
C GLY A 128 6.05 11.73 4.67
N LEU A 129 5.47 10.75 4.00
CA LEU A 129 4.75 9.64 4.61
C LEU A 129 5.72 8.48 4.84
N VAL A 130 5.89 8.12 6.11
CA VAL A 130 6.70 6.97 6.53
C VAL A 130 5.72 5.84 6.83
N VAL A 131 5.59 4.90 5.91
CA VAL A 131 4.50 3.93 5.91
C VAL A 131 4.98 2.57 6.41
N GLU A 132 4.25 2.03 7.38
CA GLU A 132 4.32 0.63 7.79
C GLU A 132 3.10 -0.10 7.21
N CYS A 133 3.32 -1.14 6.42
CA CYS A 133 2.26 -2.01 5.96
C CYS A 133 1.93 -3.03 7.06
N LYS A 134 0.65 -3.30 7.33
CA LYS A 134 0.20 -4.36 8.24
C LYS A 134 -0.93 -5.18 7.60
N ARG A 135 -0.65 -6.45 7.25
CA ARG A 135 -1.65 -7.45 6.79
C ARG A 135 -2.62 -7.89 7.91
N TRP A 136 -3.13 -6.98 8.73
CA TRP A 136 -4.12 -7.33 9.75
C TRP A 136 -5.45 -7.64 9.08
N GLN A 137 -5.77 -8.93 9.01
CA GLN A 137 -6.96 -9.44 8.34
C GLN A 137 -8.25 -9.30 9.16
N ARG A 138 -8.17 -8.91 10.44
CA ARG A 138 -9.33 -8.71 11.33
C ARG A 138 -9.07 -7.62 12.36
N VAL A 139 -10.19 -7.15 12.92
CA VAL A 139 -10.45 -6.43 14.19
C VAL A 139 -9.75 -7.03 15.44
N LEU A 140 -8.86 -8.00 15.29
CA LEU A 140 -8.29 -8.83 16.36
C LEU A 140 -6.88 -8.41 16.82
N SER A 141 -6.25 -7.40 16.21
CA SER A 141 -5.07 -6.79 16.83
C SER A 141 -5.53 -6.12 18.12
N SER A 142 -5.14 -6.69 19.27
CA SER A 142 -5.43 -6.07 20.55
C SER A 142 -4.92 -4.63 20.52
N MET A 143 -5.64 -3.71 21.15
CA MET A 143 -5.21 -2.31 21.21
C MET A 143 -3.77 -2.16 21.71
N SER A 144 -3.33 -3.05 22.60
CA SER A 144 -1.95 -3.14 23.04
C SER A 144 -0.94 -3.39 21.91
N ARG A 145 -1.20 -4.35 21.00
CA ARG A 145 -0.33 -4.67 19.87
C ARG A 145 -0.32 -3.55 18.83
N LEU A 146 -1.48 -2.93 18.60
CA LEU A 146 -1.60 -1.78 17.72
C LEU A 146 -0.79 -0.59 18.27
N ALA A 147 -0.92 -0.32 19.57
CA ALA A 147 -0.17 0.73 20.26
C ALA A 147 1.34 0.45 20.25
N GLU A 148 1.75 -0.80 20.48
CA GLU A 148 3.17 -1.18 20.39
C GLU A 148 3.72 -1.00 18.95
N ALA A 149 2.95 -1.42 17.94
CA ALA A 149 3.32 -1.24 16.55
C ALA A 149 3.48 0.26 16.20
N ALA A 150 2.52 1.10 16.63
CA ALA A 150 2.56 2.55 16.44
C ALA A 150 3.78 3.18 17.13
N ARG A 151 4.04 2.88 18.41
CA ARG A 151 5.22 3.38 19.14
C ARG A 151 6.53 2.95 18.47
N SER A 152 6.63 1.70 18.06
CA SER A 152 7.80 1.16 17.36
C SER A 152 8.02 1.87 16.02
N HIS A 153 6.93 2.17 15.30
CA HIS A 153 6.97 2.88 14.02
C HIS A 153 7.41 4.35 14.16
N VAL A 154 6.91 5.05 15.19
CA VAL A 154 7.38 6.39 15.55
C VAL A 154 8.88 6.36 15.84
N GLU A 155 9.36 5.38 16.61
CA GLU A 155 10.79 5.25 16.91
C GLU A 155 11.63 4.96 15.66
N ARG A 156 11.16 4.11 14.73
CA ARG A 156 11.82 3.91 13.43
C ARG A 156 11.89 5.19 12.61
N THR A 157 10.83 5.99 12.61
CA THR A 157 10.81 7.30 11.94
C THR A 157 11.83 8.26 12.56
N ARG A 158 11.93 8.30 13.90
CA ARG A 158 12.97 9.07 14.61
C ARG A 158 14.38 8.60 14.27
N LYS A 159 14.59 7.30 14.10
CA LYS A 159 15.88 6.74 13.68
C LYS A 159 16.25 7.17 12.26
N LEU A 160 15.31 7.13 11.31
CA LEU A 160 15.52 7.69 9.97
C LEU A 160 15.95 9.16 10.05
N VAL A 161 15.27 9.99 10.84
CA VAL A 161 15.63 11.40 11.05
C VAL A 161 17.00 11.59 11.72
N ARG A 162 17.48 10.63 12.54
CA ARG A 162 18.86 10.68 13.10
C ARG A 162 19.94 10.52 12.05
N VAL A 163 19.65 9.76 11.00
CA VAL A 163 20.62 9.47 9.94
C VAL A 163 20.23 10.10 8.61
N CYS A 164 19.32 11.09 8.63
CA CYS A 164 18.70 11.66 7.43
C CYS A 164 19.71 12.24 6.45
N GLU A 165 20.80 12.85 6.92
CA GLU A 165 21.92 13.31 6.09
C GLU A 165 22.50 12.20 5.20
N TRP A 166 22.62 10.99 5.74
CA TRP A 166 23.13 9.82 4.99
C TRP A 166 22.08 9.22 4.07
N VAL A 167 20.80 9.22 4.49
CA VAL A 167 19.69 8.74 3.67
C VAL A 167 19.49 9.65 2.46
N ALA A 168 19.64 10.97 2.66
CA ALA A 168 19.51 11.98 1.63
C ALA A 168 20.56 11.86 0.52
N VAL A 169 21.66 11.13 0.73
CA VAL A 169 22.65 10.85 -0.34
C VAL A 169 22.02 10.05 -1.48
N SER A 170 21.19 9.05 -1.16
CA SER A 170 20.47 8.24 -2.16
C SER A 170 19.03 8.72 -2.39
N MET A 171 18.52 9.61 -1.53
CA MET A 171 17.14 10.13 -1.59
C MET A 171 17.16 11.67 -1.40
N PRO A 172 17.71 12.44 -2.35
CA PRO A 172 17.93 13.89 -2.17
C PRO A 172 16.65 14.69 -1.86
N GLU A 173 15.50 14.22 -2.33
CA GLU A 173 14.18 14.79 -2.08
C GLU A 173 13.85 14.87 -0.59
N LEU A 174 14.46 14.02 0.24
CA LEU A 174 14.29 14.07 1.69
C LEU A 174 14.68 15.44 2.25
N ARG A 175 15.68 16.12 1.68
CA ARG A 175 16.07 17.48 2.12
C ARG A 175 15.02 18.56 1.85
N ARG A 176 14.03 18.27 1.00
CA ARG A 176 12.96 19.22 0.65
C ARG A 176 11.68 18.98 1.46
N VAL A 177 11.65 17.93 2.26
CA VAL A 177 10.54 17.60 3.15
C VAL A 177 10.81 18.17 4.55
N ARG A 178 9.89 18.97 5.08
CA ARG A 178 9.95 19.62 6.40
C ARG A 178 9.67 18.64 7.53
N GLU A 179 8.68 17.79 7.35
CA GLU A 179 8.22 16.87 8.40
C GLU A 179 7.86 15.48 7.85
N LEU A 180 8.06 14.48 8.70
CA LEU A 180 7.73 13.09 8.42
C LEU A 180 6.57 12.64 9.29
N LEU A 181 5.54 12.13 8.63
CA LEU A 181 4.32 11.59 9.22
C LEU A 181 4.39 10.05 9.19
N PRO A 182 4.59 9.38 10.34
CA PRO A 182 4.41 7.94 10.43
C PRO A 182 2.94 7.57 10.20
N VAL A 183 2.70 6.58 9.34
CA VAL A 183 1.36 6.06 9.02
C VAL A 183 1.41 4.53 9.02
N ILE A 184 0.38 3.88 9.55
CA ILE A 184 0.19 2.43 9.40
C ILE A 184 -0.92 2.19 8.39
N VAL A 185 -0.63 1.42 7.35
CA VAL A 185 -1.62 1.04 6.34
C VAL A 185 -2.06 -0.41 6.55
N THR A 186 -3.37 -0.66 6.50
CA THR A 186 -4.00 -1.97 6.70
C THR A 186 -4.84 -2.39 5.49
N LEU A 187 -4.99 -3.71 5.28
CA LEU A 187 -5.89 -4.22 4.24
C LEU A 187 -7.38 -3.97 4.57
N ALA A 188 -7.75 -4.03 5.85
CA ALA A 188 -9.12 -3.81 6.32
C ALA A 188 -9.31 -2.39 6.86
N GLN A 189 -10.55 -1.90 6.85
CA GLN A 189 -10.90 -0.64 7.51
C GLN A 189 -10.66 -0.74 9.03
N PRO A 190 -9.87 0.16 9.63
CA PRO A 190 -9.69 0.17 11.06
C PRO A 190 -10.93 0.72 11.77
N SER A 191 -11.22 0.20 12.96
CA SER A 191 -12.27 0.74 13.84
C SER A 191 -11.83 2.01 14.57
N ILE A 192 -10.53 2.27 14.63
CA ILE A 192 -9.92 3.42 15.30
C ILE A 192 -8.95 4.06 14.30
N PRO A 193 -9.16 5.33 13.91
CA PRO A 193 -8.39 5.98 12.84
C PRO A 193 -7.00 6.45 13.29
N ILE A 194 -6.71 6.48 14.59
CA ILE A 194 -5.42 6.91 15.14
C ILE A 194 -5.07 6.16 16.42
N VAL A 195 -3.81 5.73 16.55
CA VAL A 195 -3.29 5.10 17.77
C VAL A 195 -1.90 5.63 18.09
N GLU A 196 -1.70 6.08 19.33
CA GLU A 196 -0.42 6.66 19.79
C GLU A 196 0.06 7.81 18.89
N GLY A 197 -0.87 8.60 18.36
CA GLY A 197 -0.58 9.69 17.43
C GLY A 197 -0.29 9.24 15.99
N VAL A 198 -0.40 7.96 15.66
CA VAL A 198 -0.12 7.41 14.32
C VAL A 198 -1.45 7.11 13.60
N PRO A 199 -1.74 7.75 12.46
CA PRO A 199 -2.90 7.42 11.64
C PRO A 199 -2.87 5.96 11.18
N ILE A 200 -4.03 5.31 11.29
CA ILE A 200 -4.28 3.97 10.79
C ILE A 200 -5.20 4.09 9.58
N VAL A 201 -4.70 3.71 8.41
CA VAL A 201 -5.34 3.99 7.12
C VAL A 201 -5.58 2.67 6.40
N SER A 202 -6.77 2.47 5.82
CA SER A 202 -7.01 1.26 5.02
C SER A 202 -6.55 1.47 3.58
N VAL A 203 -6.28 0.38 2.85
CA VAL A 203 -6.04 0.45 1.40
C VAL A 203 -7.17 1.16 0.66
N ALA A 204 -8.42 1.05 1.14
CA ALA A 204 -9.58 1.69 0.53
C ALA A 204 -9.59 3.22 0.70
N THR A 205 -9.03 3.75 1.79
CA THR A 205 -8.97 5.20 2.06
C THR A 205 -7.57 5.79 1.85
N LEU A 206 -6.58 4.97 1.48
CA LEU A 206 -5.18 5.38 1.33
C LEU A 206 -5.00 6.52 0.32
N ARG A 207 -5.68 6.44 -0.82
CA ARG A 207 -5.58 7.47 -1.87
C ARG A 207 -6.01 8.84 -1.36
N ASP A 208 -7.18 8.87 -0.72
CA ASP A 208 -7.76 10.10 -0.17
C ASP A 208 -6.89 10.65 0.98
N PHE A 209 -6.40 9.77 1.85
CA PHE A 209 -5.45 10.14 2.90
C PHE A 209 -4.17 10.74 2.33
N ALA A 210 -3.56 10.11 1.32
CA ALA A 210 -2.34 10.62 0.68
C ALA A 210 -2.57 11.99 0.02
N ARG A 211 -3.73 12.19 -0.60
CA ARG A 211 -4.10 13.47 -1.20
C ARG A 211 -4.27 14.59 -0.17
N ASN A 212 -4.79 14.28 1.00
CA ASN A 212 -5.15 15.27 2.03
C ASN A 212 -4.33 15.06 3.33
N ALA A 213 -3.08 14.61 3.20
CA ALA A 213 -2.29 14.12 4.34
C ALA A 213 -2.06 15.17 5.43
N GLU A 214 -1.88 16.44 5.05
CA GLU A 214 -1.70 17.55 6.00
C GLU A 214 -2.98 17.81 6.79
N ASP A 215 -4.13 17.88 6.10
CA ASP A 215 -5.44 18.11 6.72
C ASP A 215 -5.78 16.98 7.70
N TYR A 216 -5.57 15.73 7.30
CA TYR A 216 -5.76 14.58 8.19
C TYR A 216 -4.80 14.57 9.37
N ALA A 217 -3.54 14.96 9.16
CA ALA A 217 -2.56 15.02 10.24
C ALA A 217 -2.93 16.11 11.27
N GLU A 218 -3.51 17.22 10.83
CA GLU A 218 -4.01 18.27 11.72
C GLU A 218 -5.28 17.84 12.45
N GLU A 219 -6.29 17.34 11.73
CA GLU A 219 -7.56 16.89 12.31
C GLU A 219 -7.37 15.79 13.36
N LEU A 220 -6.47 14.85 13.10
CA LEU A 220 -6.19 13.74 14.00
C LEU A 220 -5.17 14.09 15.10
N GLU A 221 -4.61 15.30 15.11
CA GLU A 221 -3.47 15.67 15.98
C GLU A 221 -2.31 14.66 15.87
N ALA A 222 -2.01 14.23 14.64
CA ALA A 222 -1.04 13.19 14.38
C ALA A 222 0.39 13.63 14.75
N VAL A 223 1.18 12.67 15.23
CA VAL A 223 2.61 12.84 15.48
C VAL A 223 3.31 13.19 14.17
N ARG A 224 3.99 14.33 14.14
CA ARG A 224 4.86 14.76 13.05
C ARG A 224 6.27 14.89 13.58
N ILE A 225 7.24 14.34 12.85
CA ILE A 225 8.64 14.38 13.24
C ILE A 225 9.36 15.34 12.30
N GLU A 226 9.88 16.43 12.87
CA GLU A 226 10.68 17.40 12.12
C GLU A 226 11.88 16.72 11.45
N ASN A 227 12.07 17.02 10.17
CA ASN A 227 13.19 16.47 9.41
C ASN A 227 14.44 17.34 9.59
N ARG A 228 15.45 16.81 10.28
CA ARG A 228 16.69 17.53 10.58
C ARG A 228 17.54 17.92 9.36
N CYS A 229 17.43 17.19 8.25
CA CYS A 229 18.17 17.53 7.03
C CYS A 229 17.39 18.45 6.08
N TRP A 230 16.22 18.93 6.51
CA TRP A 230 15.43 19.85 5.72
C TRP A 230 16.20 21.15 5.47
N VAL A 231 16.24 21.56 4.20
CA VAL A 231 16.81 22.82 3.76
C VAL A 231 15.66 23.70 3.25
N ARG A 232 15.42 24.83 3.92
CA ARG A 232 14.47 25.84 3.45
C ARG A 232 14.95 26.39 2.10
N GLY A 233 14.18 26.13 1.05
CA GLY A 233 14.26 26.80 -0.26
C GLY A 233 15.67 26.86 -0.85
N GLY A 234 15.99 25.99 -1.80
CA GLY A 234 17.18 26.17 -2.62
C GLY A 234 17.17 27.56 -3.26
N SER A 235 18.10 28.42 -2.86
CA SER A 235 18.58 29.46 -3.75
C SER A 235 19.04 28.74 -5.01
N THR A 236 18.44 29.09 -6.14
CA THR A 236 19.05 28.85 -7.44
C THR A 236 20.48 29.39 -7.36
N CYS A 237 21.47 28.50 -7.31
CA CYS A 237 22.86 28.91 -7.43
C CYS A 237 22.98 29.51 -8.84
N GLY A 238 23.10 30.83 -8.88
CA GLY A 238 23.19 31.60 -10.10
C GLY A 238 24.40 31.19 -10.90
N SER A 239 24.23 31.25 -12.22
CA SER A 239 25.28 31.22 -13.22
C SER A 239 26.38 32.22 -12.85
N THR A 240 27.60 31.71 -12.69
CA THR A 240 28.85 32.45 -12.95
C THR A 240 29.85 31.49 -13.54
#